data_AF-A0A970TDK2-F1
#
_entry.id   AF-A0A970TDK2-F1
#
_cell.length_a   1.000
_cell.length_b   1.000
_cell.length_c   1.000
_cell.angle_alpha   90.00
_cell.angle_beta   90.00
_cell.angle_gamma   90.00
#
_symmetry.space_group_name_H-M   'P 1'
#
loop_
_entity.id
_entity.type
_entity.pdbx_description
1 polymer ?
#
loop_
_entity_poly.entity_id
_entity_poly.type
_entity_poly.pdbx_seq_one_letter_code
_entity_poly.pdbx_strand_id
1 'polypeptide(L)'
;MMSDRINWTRSIFSDGRHNAFTDLTRFHDRWYVCFRSGTSHGSMDGVIRVIASGDLERWEQVVTLATVLDDRDPKFAIWQDRLWVLGPTRTPAWPEEHRGRASWRFQSVGWSSADGEEWSAGTVLEPIDHRFWRPREHDGAMWCALHCTNPPEGVLEHSALWRSTDMMKWELVSMIHEGEYANETDIEFLADGTLVAFVRREDAGGAGTPLKTARPPYADWEQHDQPLDIRGPMLAQADGRLYVVGRYMEPKSDPEGGRWRDTRLYRVQDNWQLEELAVLPEPDWAPPRAGDNSYAGYYYLGDGEMLLSWYSGNSEARADIFLASVDVR
;
A
#
# COMPACT_ATOMS: atom_id res chain seq x y z
N MET A 1 16.00 15.76 13.43
CA MET A 1 16.43 16.65 12.32
C MET A 1 15.80 16.08 11.06
N MET A 2 15.15 16.91 10.24
CA MET A 2 14.65 16.45 8.93
C MET A 2 15.82 15.92 8.11
N SER A 3 15.64 14.80 7.40
CA SER A 3 16.66 14.31 6.46
C SER A 3 16.98 15.40 5.44
N ASP A 4 18.25 15.59 5.11
CA ASP A 4 18.72 16.60 4.13
C ASP A 4 18.10 16.42 2.73
N ARG A 5 17.41 15.30 2.51
CA ARG A 5 16.69 14.96 1.28
C ARG A 5 15.22 15.40 1.27
N ILE A 6 14.64 15.74 2.42
CA ILE A 6 13.22 16.14 2.50
C ILE A 6 13.13 17.64 2.25
N ASN A 7 12.59 18.03 1.10
CA ASN A 7 12.49 19.44 0.69
C ASN A 7 11.44 20.17 1.53
N TRP A 8 10.29 19.54 1.76
CA TRP A 8 9.23 20.05 2.61
C TRP A 8 8.30 18.92 3.06
N THR A 9 7.58 19.13 4.17
CA THR A 9 6.49 18.27 4.64
C THR A 9 5.27 19.09 5.04
N ARG A 10 4.08 18.49 4.88
CA ARG A 10 2.78 19.12 5.19
C ARG A 10 1.83 18.07 5.75
N SER A 11 1.01 18.45 6.74
CA SER A 11 -0.21 17.69 7.05
C SER A 11 -1.29 18.14 6.07
N ILE A 12 -1.83 17.20 5.29
CA ILE A 12 -2.83 17.48 4.25
C ILE A 12 -4.24 17.09 4.66
N PHE A 13 -4.39 16.28 5.71
CA PHE A 13 -5.69 15.95 6.30
C PHE A 13 -5.56 15.58 7.78
N SER A 14 -6.46 16.14 8.59
CA SER A 14 -6.58 15.87 10.03
C SER A 14 -7.97 16.25 10.51
N ASP A 15 -8.74 15.29 11.00
CA ASP A 15 -10.08 15.49 11.59
C ASP A 15 -10.22 14.87 13.00
N GLY A 16 -9.10 14.46 13.59
CA GLY A 16 -9.07 13.79 14.90
C GLY A 16 -9.41 12.29 14.87
N ARG A 17 -9.77 11.73 13.70
CA ARG A 17 -9.96 10.29 13.52
C ARG A 17 -8.65 9.56 13.24
N HIS A 18 -8.72 8.24 13.12
CA HIS A 18 -7.63 7.44 12.57
C HIS A 18 -7.71 7.46 11.04
N ASN A 19 -6.91 8.32 10.42
CA ASN A 19 -6.76 8.39 8.97
C ASN A 19 -5.46 7.68 8.57
N ALA A 20 -5.55 6.66 7.72
CA ALA A 20 -4.42 5.78 7.43
C ALA A 20 -4.48 5.14 6.04
N PHE A 21 -3.37 4.48 5.68
CA PHE A 21 -3.25 3.63 4.50
C PHE A 21 -3.39 4.38 3.19
N THR A 22 -2.50 5.35 2.98
CA THR A 22 -2.59 6.30 1.87
C THR A 22 -2.25 5.67 0.52
N ASP A 23 -2.76 6.28 -0.54
CA ASP A 23 -2.14 6.24 -1.86
C ASP A 23 -2.22 7.63 -2.50
N LEU A 24 -1.32 7.91 -3.44
CA LEU A 24 -1.22 9.20 -4.13
C LEU A 24 -1.19 8.96 -5.63
N THR A 25 -1.93 9.76 -6.39
CA THR A 25 -1.81 9.78 -7.85
C THR A 25 -2.09 11.16 -8.41
N ARG A 26 -1.75 11.35 -9.69
CA ARG A 26 -2.23 12.47 -10.50
C ARG A 26 -3.18 11.94 -11.55
N PHE A 27 -4.37 12.51 -11.61
CA PHE A 27 -5.36 12.17 -12.63
C PHE A 27 -5.85 13.46 -13.27
N HIS A 28 -5.75 13.52 -14.60
CA HIS A 28 -5.91 14.75 -15.37
C HIS A 28 -5.03 15.89 -14.81
N ASP A 29 -5.60 17.02 -14.45
CA ASP A 29 -4.89 18.21 -13.97
C ASP A 29 -4.77 18.29 -12.44
N ARG A 30 -5.29 17.30 -11.70
CA ARG A 30 -5.38 17.32 -10.23
C ARG A 30 -4.59 16.19 -9.56
N TRP A 31 -4.19 16.46 -8.33
CA TRP A 31 -3.60 15.50 -7.40
C TRP A 31 -4.68 14.87 -6.53
N TYR A 32 -4.59 13.57 -6.29
CA TYR A 32 -5.54 12.83 -5.46
C TYR A 32 -4.81 12.02 -4.40
N VAL A 33 -5.31 12.04 -3.18
CA VAL A 33 -4.89 11.14 -2.09
C VAL A 33 -6.11 10.41 -1.56
N CYS A 34 -6.03 9.08 -1.51
CA CYS A 34 -7.05 8.25 -0.87
C CYS A 34 -6.52 7.67 0.43
N PHE A 35 -7.38 7.50 1.42
CA PHE A 35 -7.03 6.89 2.70
C PHE A 35 -8.28 6.35 3.41
N ARG A 36 -8.07 5.40 4.32
CA ARG A 36 -9.11 4.94 5.24
C ARG A 36 -9.28 5.97 6.36
N SER A 37 -10.52 6.25 6.76
CA SER A 37 -10.88 7.04 7.93
C SER A 37 -11.80 6.22 8.85
N GLY A 38 -11.41 6.01 10.11
CA GLY A 38 -12.18 5.24 11.09
C GLY A 38 -11.93 5.71 12.52
N THR A 39 -12.58 5.09 13.52
CA THR A 39 -12.39 5.48 14.93
C THR A 39 -10.98 5.13 15.44
N SER A 40 -10.43 4.01 14.99
CA SER A 40 -9.08 3.53 15.33
C SER A 40 -8.50 2.65 14.21
N HIS A 41 -7.24 2.22 14.32
CA HIS A 41 -6.62 1.31 13.35
C HIS A 41 -7.44 0.03 13.17
N GLY A 42 -7.88 -0.57 14.28
CA GLY A 42 -8.57 -1.87 14.32
C GLY A 42 -10.10 -1.79 14.19
N SER A 43 -10.68 -0.58 14.27
CA SER A 43 -12.13 -0.33 14.25
C SER A 43 -12.87 -0.92 13.04
N MET A 44 -14.18 -1.13 13.17
CA MET A 44 -15.03 -1.72 12.11
C MET A 44 -15.94 -0.68 11.42
N ASP A 45 -15.60 0.61 11.52
CA ASP A 45 -16.36 1.75 10.97
C ASP A 45 -15.59 2.49 9.86
N GLY A 46 -14.60 1.85 9.25
CA GLY A 46 -13.74 2.47 8.25
C GLY A 46 -14.45 2.76 6.95
N VAL A 47 -14.27 3.97 6.44
CA VAL A 47 -14.68 4.40 5.09
C VAL A 47 -13.45 4.92 4.34
N ILE A 48 -13.51 4.93 3.02
CA ILE A 48 -12.45 5.52 2.19
C ILE A 48 -12.78 6.98 1.91
N ARG A 49 -11.86 7.89 2.23
CA ARG A 49 -11.94 9.29 1.83
C ARG A 49 -10.97 9.53 0.68
N VAL A 50 -11.41 10.34 -0.28
CA VAL A 50 -10.53 10.87 -1.33
C VAL A 50 -10.49 12.38 -1.21
N ILE A 51 -9.29 12.91 -1.11
CA ILE A 51 -9.02 14.35 -1.14
C ILE A 51 -8.29 14.68 -2.44
N ALA A 52 -8.51 15.89 -2.95
CA ALA A 52 -7.87 16.38 -4.15
C ALA A 52 -7.27 17.77 -3.97
N SER A 53 -6.27 18.08 -4.79
CA SER A 53 -5.61 19.38 -4.81
C SER A 53 -5.19 19.76 -6.24
N GLY A 54 -5.31 21.04 -6.59
CA GLY A 54 -4.75 21.58 -7.82
C GLY A 54 -3.31 22.09 -7.68
N ASP A 55 -2.85 22.34 -6.44
CA ASP A 55 -1.62 23.10 -6.15
C ASP A 55 -0.71 22.42 -5.10
N LEU A 56 -1.06 21.24 -4.60
CA LEU A 56 -0.39 20.52 -3.50
C LEU A 56 -0.40 21.26 -2.15
N GLU A 57 -1.12 22.37 -2.05
CA GLU A 57 -1.24 23.22 -0.86
C GLU A 57 -2.61 23.10 -0.23
N ARG A 58 -3.65 23.30 -1.05
CA ARG A 58 -5.04 23.26 -0.61
C ARG A 58 -5.64 21.93 -1.01
N TRP A 59 -6.12 21.21 -0.01
CA TRP A 59 -6.73 19.92 -0.16
C TRP A 59 -8.20 19.99 0.25
N GLU A 60 -9.07 19.43 -0.58
CA GLU A 60 -10.50 19.30 -0.29
C GLU A 60 -10.93 17.86 -0.43
N GLN A 61 -11.90 17.43 0.37
CA GLN A 61 -12.50 16.11 0.19
C GLN A 61 -13.46 16.13 -0.98
N VAL A 62 -13.21 15.28 -1.98
CA VAL A 62 -14.05 15.16 -3.18
C VAL A 62 -15.08 14.05 -3.05
N VAL A 63 -14.77 12.96 -2.35
CA VAL A 63 -15.73 11.86 -2.13
C VAL A 63 -15.44 11.08 -0.84
N THR A 64 -16.50 10.47 -0.29
CA THR A 64 -16.40 9.35 0.65
C THR A 64 -16.94 8.11 -0.04
N LEU A 65 -16.08 7.12 -0.25
CA LEU A 65 -16.41 5.82 -0.83
C LEU A 65 -16.60 4.83 0.31
N ALA A 66 -17.75 4.18 0.33
CA ALA A 66 -18.10 3.26 1.40
C ALA A 66 -18.99 2.12 0.91
N THR A 67 -18.82 0.96 1.52
CA THR A 67 -19.79 -0.11 1.61
C THR A 67 -20.57 0.03 2.93
N VAL A 68 -21.39 -0.96 3.28
CA VAL A 68 -22.04 -1.03 4.61
C VAL A 68 -21.11 -1.63 5.69
N LEU A 69 -19.87 -1.94 5.34
CA LEU A 69 -18.89 -2.65 6.15
C LEU A 69 -17.65 -1.76 6.39
N ASP A 70 -16.53 -2.35 6.83
CA ASP A 70 -15.27 -1.64 7.11
C ASP A 70 -14.34 -1.71 5.89
N ASP A 71 -14.28 -0.63 5.12
CA ASP A 71 -13.44 -0.48 3.94
C ASP A 71 -12.04 0.00 4.31
N ARG A 72 -11.01 -0.58 3.68
CA ARG A 72 -9.62 -0.43 4.10
C ARG A 72 -8.66 -0.29 2.94
N ASP A 73 -7.45 0.14 3.31
CA ASP A 73 -6.21 0.07 2.55
C ASP A 73 -6.31 0.50 1.06
N PRO A 74 -6.99 1.62 0.75
CA PRO A 74 -7.31 1.99 -0.62
C PRO A 74 -6.04 2.19 -1.44
N LYS A 75 -6.10 1.83 -2.73
CA LYS A 75 -5.06 2.06 -3.72
C LYS A 75 -5.66 2.62 -5.00
N PHE A 76 -4.93 3.54 -5.62
CA PHE A 76 -5.30 4.08 -6.91
C PHE A 76 -4.85 3.18 -8.05
N ALA A 77 -5.61 3.22 -9.14
CA ALA A 77 -5.16 2.77 -10.45
C ALA A 77 -5.76 3.70 -11.51
N ILE A 78 -5.07 3.85 -12.64
CA ILE A 78 -5.61 4.55 -13.80
C ILE A 78 -5.73 3.53 -14.92
N TRP A 79 -6.96 3.32 -15.39
CA TRP A 79 -7.25 2.34 -16.44
C TRP A 79 -8.34 2.86 -17.35
N GLN A 80 -8.06 2.83 -18.66
CA GLN A 80 -9.00 3.29 -19.71
C GLN A 80 -9.56 4.71 -19.44
N ASP A 81 -8.67 5.66 -19.10
CA ASP A 81 -9.01 7.06 -18.78
C ASP A 81 -10.02 7.21 -17.63
N ARG A 82 -9.97 6.28 -16.67
CA ARG A 82 -10.73 6.37 -15.42
C ARG A 82 -9.80 6.27 -14.24
N LEU A 83 -10.11 7.04 -13.20
CA LEU A 83 -9.51 6.90 -11.90
C LEU A 83 -10.25 5.82 -11.12
N TRP A 84 -9.52 4.79 -10.70
CA TRP A 84 -10.02 3.71 -9.88
C TRP A 84 -9.49 3.83 -8.46
N VAL A 85 -10.34 3.54 -7.48
CA VAL A 85 -9.95 3.28 -6.09
C VAL A 85 -10.37 1.86 -5.78
N LEU A 86 -9.43 1.03 -5.31
CA LEU A 86 -9.67 -0.36 -4.93
C LEU A 86 -9.22 -0.54 -3.50
N GLY A 87 -9.95 -1.31 -2.71
CA GLY A 87 -9.56 -1.59 -1.34
C GLY A 87 -10.26 -2.82 -0.78
N PRO A 88 -9.64 -3.55 0.16
CA PRO A 88 -10.30 -4.63 0.88
C PRO A 88 -11.36 -4.11 1.86
N THR A 89 -12.50 -4.77 1.87
CA THR A 89 -13.59 -4.58 2.83
C THR A 89 -13.64 -5.77 3.79
N ARG A 90 -13.69 -5.54 5.11
CA ARG A 90 -13.89 -6.63 6.08
C ARG A 90 -15.33 -7.14 6.03
N THR A 91 -15.50 -8.38 5.61
CA THR A 91 -16.80 -9.05 5.56
C THR A 91 -16.98 -9.98 6.76
N PRO A 92 -18.18 -10.09 7.35
CA PRO A 92 -18.44 -11.11 8.36
C PRO A 92 -18.16 -12.50 7.78
N ALA A 93 -17.52 -13.37 8.56
CA ALA A 93 -17.38 -14.77 8.20
C ALA A 93 -18.74 -15.48 8.42
N TRP A 94 -19.60 -15.47 7.39
CA TRP A 94 -20.94 -16.05 7.37
C TRP A 94 -21.16 -16.94 6.12
N PRO A 95 -21.88 -18.08 6.21
CA PRO A 95 -22.42 -18.73 7.43
C PRO A 95 -21.34 -19.08 8.46
N GLU A 96 -21.74 -19.33 9.71
CA GLU A 96 -20.83 -19.52 10.85
C GLU A 96 -19.78 -20.63 10.63
N GLU A 97 -20.09 -21.62 9.78
CA GLU A 97 -19.18 -22.66 9.31
C GLU A 97 -17.95 -22.13 8.54
N HIS A 98 -18.00 -20.90 8.04
CA HIS A 98 -16.87 -20.21 7.41
C HIS A 98 -16.00 -19.43 8.40
N ARG A 99 -16.33 -19.43 9.70
CA ARG A 99 -15.46 -18.92 10.77
C ARG A 99 -14.28 -19.88 10.95
N GLY A 100 -13.20 -19.59 10.22
CA GLY A 100 -11.90 -20.24 10.41
C GLY A 100 -11.12 -19.59 11.56
N ARG A 101 -9.88 -19.17 11.28
CA ARG A 101 -8.99 -18.52 12.27
C ARG A 101 -9.39 -17.10 12.66
N ALA A 102 -10.28 -16.45 11.91
CA ALA A 102 -10.77 -15.10 12.19
C ALA A 102 -12.30 -15.01 12.05
N SER A 103 -12.91 -14.05 12.74
CA SER A 103 -14.36 -13.78 12.67
C SER A 103 -14.76 -12.95 11.44
N TRP A 104 -13.81 -12.59 10.59
CA TRP A 104 -14.01 -11.84 9.35
C TRP A 104 -13.20 -12.43 8.19
N ARG A 105 -13.70 -12.18 6.98
CA ARG A 105 -13.02 -12.37 5.71
C ARG A 105 -12.75 -11.00 5.09
N PHE A 106 -12.12 -10.98 3.92
CA PHE A 106 -11.92 -9.75 3.19
C PHE A 106 -12.37 -9.92 1.76
N GLN A 107 -13.15 -8.96 1.29
CA GLN A 107 -13.55 -8.86 -0.09
C GLN A 107 -13.11 -7.51 -0.63
N SER A 108 -12.33 -7.46 -1.70
CA SER A 108 -12.02 -6.18 -2.33
C SER A 108 -13.18 -5.66 -3.17
N VAL A 109 -13.33 -4.34 -3.11
CA VAL A 109 -14.33 -3.54 -3.83
C VAL A 109 -13.59 -2.46 -4.63
N GLY A 110 -14.09 -2.16 -5.82
CA GLY A 110 -13.61 -1.09 -6.67
C GLY A 110 -14.66 -0.01 -6.90
N TRP A 111 -14.22 1.24 -6.94
CA TRP A 111 -14.98 2.40 -7.39
C TRP A 111 -14.21 3.06 -8.54
N SER A 112 -14.94 3.66 -9.48
CA SER A 112 -14.28 4.40 -10.58
C SER A 112 -14.95 5.74 -10.83
N SER A 113 -14.16 6.68 -11.34
CA SER A 113 -14.60 7.99 -11.77
C SER A 113 -13.99 8.33 -13.13
N ALA A 114 -14.75 9.05 -13.96
CA ALA A 114 -14.27 9.57 -15.23
C ALA A 114 -13.57 10.93 -15.10
N ASP A 115 -13.87 11.68 -14.04
CA ASP A 115 -13.45 13.07 -13.83
C ASP A 115 -12.80 13.30 -12.45
N GLY A 116 -12.77 12.27 -11.60
CA GLY A 116 -12.30 12.33 -10.23
C GLY A 116 -13.28 12.98 -9.24
N GLU A 117 -14.47 13.38 -9.67
CA GLU A 117 -15.49 14.07 -8.87
C GLU A 117 -16.77 13.24 -8.71
N GLU A 118 -17.28 12.66 -9.80
CA GLU A 118 -18.43 11.76 -9.78
C GLU A 118 -17.96 10.30 -9.78
N TRP A 119 -18.38 9.54 -8.77
CA TRP A 119 -17.90 8.18 -8.54
C TRP A 119 -19.01 7.15 -8.72
N SER A 120 -18.66 5.99 -9.28
CA SER A 120 -19.56 4.84 -9.38
C SER A 120 -19.94 4.31 -7.99
N ALA A 121 -20.99 3.49 -7.93
CA ALA A 121 -21.18 2.61 -6.78
C ALA A 121 -19.99 1.64 -6.64
N GLY A 122 -19.76 1.17 -5.40
CA GLY A 122 -18.76 0.16 -5.13
C GLY A 122 -19.15 -1.17 -5.75
N THR A 123 -18.23 -1.80 -6.48
CA THR A 123 -18.44 -3.09 -7.13
C THR A 123 -17.46 -4.12 -6.60
N VAL A 124 -17.97 -5.30 -6.24
CA VAL A 124 -17.16 -6.42 -5.78
C VAL A 124 -16.23 -6.89 -6.90
N LEU A 125 -14.96 -7.10 -6.57
CA LEU A 125 -13.94 -7.60 -7.49
C LEU A 125 -13.84 -9.13 -7.39
N GLU A 126 -13.60 -9.78 -8.51
CA GLU A 126 -13.26 -11.21 -8.57
C GLU A 126 -11.74 -11.37 -8.71
N PRO A 127 -11.11 -12.32 -7.99
CA PRO A 127 -11.71 -13.36 -7.15
C PRO A 127 -12.23 -12.83 -5.80
N ILE A 128 -13.25 -13.51 -5.28
CA ILE A 128 -13.76 -13.24 -3.94
C ILE A 128 -12.80 -13.72 -2.85
N ASP A 129 -12.92 -13.22 -1.62
CA ASP A 129 -12.07 -13.57 -0.47
C ASP A 129 -10.59 -13.15 -0.57
N HIS A 130 -10.27 -12.25 -1.51
CA HIS A 130 -8.92 -11.72 -1.71
C HIS A 130 -8.82 -10.24 -1.32
N ARG A 131 -7.66 -9.86 -0.80
CA ARG A 131 -7.24 -8.48 -0.65
C ARG A 131 -6.34 -8.08 -1.79
N PHE A 132 -6.71 -7.01 -2.44
CA PHE A 132 -5.89 -6.35 -3.44
C PHE A 132 -4.91 -5.41 -2.74
N TRP A 133 -3.66 -5.45 -3.17
CA TRP A 133 -2.70 -4.41 -2.80
C TRP A 133 -2.79 -3.28 -3.83
N ARG A 134 -1.74 -3.06 -4.64
CA ARG A 134 -1.67 -1.93 -5.57
C ARG A 134 -1.57 -2.42 -7.03
N PRO A 135 -2.54 -2.08 -7.90
CA PRO A 135 -2.47 -2.43 -9.31
C PRO A 135 -1.42 -1.63 -10.10
N ARG A 136 -0.83 -2.25 -11.12
CA ARG A 136 0.09 -1.66 -12.09
C ARG A 136 -0.33 -1.99 -13.51
N GLU A 137 -0.31 -0.99 -14.39
CA GLU A 137 -0.52 -1.22 -15.82
C GLU A 137 0.78 -1.75 -16.44
N HIS A 138 0.66 -2.79 -17.24
CA HIS A 138 1.74 -3.28 -18.09
C HIS A 138 1.19 -4.08 -19.27
N ASP A 139 1.63 -3.71 -20.48
CA ASP A 139 1.31 -4.38 -21.74
C ASP A 139 -0.20 -4.56 -21.97
N GLY A 140 -0.97 -3.47 -21.77
CA GLY A 140 -2.41 -3.46 -22.04
C GLY A 140 -3.21 -4.32 -21.07
N ALA A 141 -2.69 -4.53 -19.86
CA ALA A 141 -3.41 -5.19 -18.77
C ALA A 141 -3.00 -4.59 -17.43
N MET A 142 -3.85 -4.80 -16.43
CA MET A 142 -3.58 -4.45 -15.04
C MET A 142 -3.10 -5.69 -14.31
N TRP A 143 -2.09 -5.52 -13.48
CA TRP A 143 -1.45 -6.56 -12.69
C TRP A 143 -1.49 -6.17 -11.23
N CYS A 144 -1.69 -7.13 -10.32
CA CYS A 144 -1.78 -6.84 -8.90
C CYS A 144 -1.35 -8.07 -8.10
N ALA A 145 -0.68 -7.84 -6.97
CA ALA A 145 -0.49 -8.89 -5.98
C ALA A 145 -1.70 -8.96 -5.04
N LEU A 146 -2.23 -10.16 -4.88
CA LEU A 146 -3.37 -10.43 -4.02
C LEU A 146 -2.96 -11.45 -2.96
N HIS A 147 -3.56 -11.33 -1.78
CA HIS A 147 -3.43 -12.30 -0.70
C HIS A 147 -4.78 -12.57 -0.04
N CYS A 148 -4.91 -13.73 0.60
CA CYS A 148 -6.11 -14.12 1.34
C CYS A 148 -5.84 -14.14 2.83
N THR A 149 -6.85 -13.82 3.64
CA THR A 149 -6.77 -13.99 5.11
C THR A 149 -7.37 -15.34 5.55
N ASN A 150 -8.28 -15.93 4.76
CA ASN A 150 -8.95 -17.19 5.06
C ASN A 150 -9.44 -17.90 3.77
N PRO A 151 -8.55 -18.35 2.88
CA PRO A 151 -8.98 -19.06 1.68
C PRO A 151 -9.72 -20.37 2.06
N PRO A 152 -10.75 -20.80 1.30
CA PRO A 152 -11.28 -22.15 1.41
C PRO A 152 -10.16 -23.15 1.09
N GLU A 153 -9.83 -24.04 2.04
CA GLU A 153 -8.82 -25.13 1.99
C GLU A 153 -7.53 -24.93 1.13
N GLY A 154 -6.35 -24.90 1.78
CA GLY A 154 -5.11 -25.40 1.17
C GLY A 154 -3.85 -24.52 1.24
N VAL A 155 -3.95 -23.20 1.06
CA VAL A 155 -2.78 -22.29 1.08
C VAL A 155 -3.11 -21.00 1.82
N LEU A 156 -2.87 -20.98 3.14
CA LEU A 156 -3.33 -19.92 4.04
C LEU A 156 -2.46 -18.65 4.04
N GLU A 157 -1.19 -18.78 3.67
CA GLU A 157 -0.17 -17.72 3.80
C GLU A 157 0.52 -17.57 2.46
N HIS A 158 0.01 -16.70 1.60
CA HIS A 158 0.60 -16.50 0.29
C HIS A 158 0.31 -15.12 -0.29
N SER A 159 1.17 -14.75 -1.24
CA SER A 159 0.98 -13.63 -2.14
C SER A 159 1.08 -14.14 -3.57
N ALA A 160 0.07 -13.85 -4.38
CA ALA A 160 -0.04 -14.33 -5.75
C ALA A 160 -0.16 -13.17 -6.73
N LEU A 161 0.37 -13.34 -7.94
CA LEU A 161 0.25 -12.40 -9.04
C LEU A 161 -1.02 -12.67 -9.81
N TRP A 162 -1.82 -11.62 -10.02
CA TRP A 162 -3.04 -11.67 -10.80
C TRP A 162 -3.02 -10.61 -11.90
N ARG A 163 -3.80 -10.86 -12.95
CA ARG A 163 -3.93 -9.99 -14.11
C ARG A 163 -5.39 -9.76 -14.47
N SER A 164 -5.73 -8.57 -14.94
CA SER A 164 -7.06 -8.22 -15.47
C SER A 164 -6.95 -7.32 -16.69
N THR A 165 -7.97 -7.36 -17.55
CA THR A 165 -8.14 -6.43 -18.68
C THR A 165 -9.37 -5.54 -18.54
N ASP A 166 -10.17 -5.72 -17.48
CA ASP A 166 -11.43 -5.01 -17.24
C ASP A 166 -11.53 -4.41 -15.82
N MET A 167 -10.50 -4.58 -14.99
CA MET A 167 -10.44 -4.20 -13.56
C MET A 167 -11.41 -4.95 -12.64
N MET A 168 -12.32 -5.77 -13.19
CA MET A 168 -13.39 -6.44 -12.45
C MET A 168 -13.07 -7.90 -12.18
N LYS A 169 -12.59 -8.60 -13.21
CA LYS A 169 -12.23 -10.02 -13.15
C LYS A 169 -10.73 -10.16 -13.28
N TRP A 170 -10.15 -10.80 -12.28
CA TRP A 170 -8.72 -11.03 -12.20
C TRP A 170 -8.44 -12.53 -12.31
N GLU A 171 -7.43 -12.86 -13.11
CA GLU A 171 -6.99 -14.22 -13.37
C GLU A 171 -5.63 -14.44 -12.69
N LEU A 172 -5.49 -15.58 -12.02
CA LEU A 172 -4.24 -15.99 -11.37
C LEU A 172 -3.18 -16.25 -12.44
N VAL A 173 -2.00 -15.64 -12.28
CA VAL A 173 -0.84 -15.85 -13.16
C VAL A 173 0.13 -16.83 -12.51
N SER A 174 0.59 -16.51 -11.30
CA SER A 174 1.60 -17.29 -10.60
C SER A 174 1.56 -17.04 -9.10
N MET A 175 2.19 -17.93 -8.35
CA MET A 175 2.47 -17.68 -6.94
C MET A 175 3.76 -16.87 -6.78
N ILE A 176 3.73 -15.76 -6.05
CA ILE A 176 4.92 -14.92 -5.79
C ILE A 176 5.67 -15.48 -4.58
N HIS A 177 4.95 -15.80 -3.50
CA HIS A 177 5.52 -16.30 -2.26
C HIS A 177 4.49 -17.12 -1.47
N GLU A 178 4.94 -18.19 -0.81
CA GLU A 178 4.13 -19.04 0.08
C GLU A 178 4.84 -19.19 1.44
N GLY A 179 4.06 -19.18 2.52
CA GLY A 179 4.52 -19.29 3.90
C GLY A 179 4.83 -17.95 4.57
N GLU A 180 5.31 -18.04 5.82
CA GLU A 180 5.83 -16.92 6.63
C GLU A 180 4.82 -15.77 6.83
N TYR A 181 3.51 -16.09 6.78
CA TYR A 181 2.43 -15.10 6.73
C TYR A 181 2.67 -14.02 5.67
N ALA A 182 3.09 -14.43 4.47
CA ALA A 182 3.18 -13.54 3.32
C ALA A 182 1.82 -12.90 3.04
N ASN A 183 1.81 -11.58 2.88
CA ASN A 183 0.57 -10.83 2.65
C ASN A 183 0.78 -9.60 1.74
N GLU A 184 0.73 -8.40 2.30
CA GLU A 184 0.85 -7.12 1.59
C GLU A 184 2.10 -7.12 0.72
N THR A 185 1.89 -7.05 -0.59
CA THR A 185 2.97 -7.16 -1.58
C THR A 185 2.75 -6.10 -2.62
N ASP A 186 3.72 -5.22 -2.82
CA ASP A 186 3.70 -4.29 -3.94
C ASP A 186 4.48 -4.87 -5.12
N ILE A 187 4.11 -4.46 -6.33
CA ILE A 187 4.76 -4.89 -7.56
C ILE A 187 5.14 -3.68 -8.42
N GLU A 188 6.17 -3.85 -9.26
CA GLU A 188 6.65 -2.79 -10.14
C GLU A 188 7.34 -3.38 -11.38
N PHE A 189 7.07 -2.82 -12.56
CA PHE A 189 7.62 -3.32 -13.83
C PHE A 189 8.82 -2.48 -14.26
N LEU A 190 10.01 -3.08 -14.27
CA LEU A 190 11.21 -2.43 -14.79
C LEU A 190 11.12 -2.21 -16.31
N ALA A 191 11.93 -1.28 -16.81
CA ALA A 191 11.96 -0.91 -18.23
C ALA A 191 12.27 -2.08 -19.19
N ASP A 192 12.93 -3.14 -18.71
CA ASP A 192 13.24 -4.33 -19.49
C ASP A 192 12.14 -5.42 -19.42
N GLY A 193 10.99 -5.10 -18.82
CA GLY A 193 9.86 -5.99 -18.62
C GLY A 193 9.98 -6.93 -17.43
N THR A 194 11.06 -6.86 -16.64
CA THR A 194 11.19 -7.61 -15.39
C THR A 194 10.17 -7.09 -14.37
N LEU A 195 9.38 -7.99 -13.79
CA LEU A 195 8.48 -7.68 -12.69
C LEU A 195 9.21 -7.87 -11.36
N VAL A 196 9.14 -6.85 -10.51
CA VAL A 196 9.65 -6.88 -9.14
C VAL A 196 8.46 -6.96 -8.18
N ALA A 197 8.58 -7.76 -7.13
CA ALA A 197 7.64 -7.79 -6.01
C ALA A 197 8.38 -7.55 -4.69
N PHE A 198 7.77 -6.83 -3.76
CA PHE A 198 8.31 -6.63 -2.41
C PHE A 198 7.33 -7.15 -1.36
N VAL A 199 7.69 -8.26 -0.72
CA VAL A 199 6.73 -9.15 -0.02
C VAL A 199 6.82 -8.98 1.49
N ARG A 200 5.76 -8.44 2.13
CA ARG A 200 5.64 -8.45 3.60
C ARG A 200 5.48 -9.88 4.11
N ARG A 201 6.23 -10.23 5.15
CA ARG A 201 6.17 -11.52 5.87
C ARG A 201 6.11 -11.27 7.37
N GLU A 202 5.03 -11.69 8.05
CA GLU A 202 4.87 -11.43 9.49
C GLU A 202 5.63 -12.41 10.38
N ASP A 203 5.81 -13.65 9.92
CA ASP A 203 6.38 -14.74 10.71
C ASP A 203 7.82 -15.08 10.32
N ALA A 204 8.46 -14.27 9.45
CA ALA A 204 9.87 -14.43 9.04
C ALA A 204 10.90 -14.03 10.13
N GLY A 205 10.50 -13.99 11.41
CA GLY A 205 11.43 -13.77 12.53
C GLY A 205 12.13 -12.40 12.56
N GLY A 206 11.56 -11.38 11.93
CA GLY A 206 12.13 -10.03 11.87
C GLY A 206 13.28 -9.87 10.84
N ALA A 207 13.55 -10.91 10.05
CA ALA A 207 14.54 -10.88 8.97
C ALA A 207 13.85 -11.14 7.61
N GLY A 208 13.89 -10.11 6.76
CA GLY A 208 13.59 -10.21 5.34
C GLY A 208 12.14 -9.94 4.97
N THR A 209 11.90 -8.73 4.51
CA THR A 209 10.91 -8.44 3.47
C THR A 209 11.66 -8.56 2.15
N PRO A 210 11.60 -9.71 1.44
CA PRO A 210 12.42 -9.92 0.26
C PRO A 210 11.91 -9.10 -0.93
N LEU A 211 12.85 -8.72 -1.79
CA LEU A 211 12.53 -8.40 -3.18
C LEU A 211 12.48 -9.71 -3.96
N LYS A 212 11.56 -9.83 -4.90
CA LYS A 212 11.52 -10.95 -5.84
C LYS A 212 11.42 -10.45 -7.26
N THR A 213 12.01 -11.19 -8.20
CA THR A 213 12.04 -10.81 -9.62
C THR A 213 11.59 -11.95 -10.50
N ALA A 214 10.78 -11.63 -11.52
CA ALA A 214 10.38 -12.58 -12.55
C ALA A 214 10.39 -11.90 -13.92
N ARG A 215 10.80 -12.65 -14.96
CA ARG A 215 10.64 -12.24 -16.36
C ARG A 215 9.39 -12.90 -16.96
N PRO A 216 8.82 -12.37 -18.06
CA PRO A 216 7.72 -13.04 -18.77
C PRO A 216 8.00 -14.54 -18.99
N PRO A 217 7.03 -15.44 -18.76
CA PRO A 217 5.62 -15.19 -18.47
C PRO A 217 5.29 -14.97 -16.98
N TYR A 218 6.28 -14.59 -16.17
CA TYR A 218 6.16 -14.28 -14.73
C TYR A 218 5.82 -15.49 -13.85
N ALA A 219 6.20 -16.70 -14.28
CA ALA A 219 5.94 -17.92 -13.52
C ALA A 219 7.04 -18.26 -12.50
N ASP A 220 8.28 -17.87 -12.79
CA ASP A 220 9.46 -18.24 -12.00
C ASP A 220 10.05 -17.01 -11.30
N TRP A 221 10.11 -17.07 -9.97
CA TRP A 221 10.52 -15.96 -9.11
C TRP A 221 11.87 -16.22 -8.46
N GLU A 222 12.83 -15.34 -8.73
CA GLU A 222 14.09 -15.26 -7.99
C GLU A 222 13.90 -14.40 -6.73
N GLN A 223 14.50 -14.79 -5.61
CA GLN A 223 14.38 -14.10 -4.32
C GLN A 223 15.69 -13.41 -3.94
N HIS A 224 15.58 -12.16 -3.52
CA HIS A 224 16.65 -11.30 -3.03
C HIS A 224 16.36 -10.90 -1.58
N ASP A 225 16.97 -11.61 -0.65
CA ASP A 225 16.72 -11.42 0.78
C ASP A 225 17.21 -10.06 1.28
N GLN A 226 16.44 -9.50 2.21
CA GLN A 226 16.79 -8.29 2.95
C GLN A 226 17.05 -8.63 4.42
N PRO A 227 17.93 -7.91 5.12
CA PRO A 227 18.09 -8.04 6.57
C PRO A 227 17.04 -7.23 7.36
N LEU A 228 16.00 -6.70 6.71
CA LEU A 228 15.04 -5.73 7.25
C LEU A 228 13.60 -6.31 7.27
N ASP A 229 12.82 -6.00 8.31
CA ASP A 229 11.35 -6.16 8.34
C ASP A 229 10.73 -4.80 7.95
N ILE A 230 10.15 -4.74 6.75
CA ILE A 230 9.50 -3.56 6.19
C ILE A 230 8.05 -3.91 5.86
N ARG A 231 7.11 -3.17 6.43
CA ARG A 231 5.66 -3.42 6.30
C ARG A 231 4.94 -2.30 5.56
N GLY A 232 3.75 -2.57 5.02
CA GLY A 232 3.03 -1.62 4.18
C GLY A 232 3.85 -1.20 2.95
N PRO A 233 4.39 -2.17 2.17
CA PRO A 233 5.34 -1.88 1.12
C PRO A 233 4.75 -1.00 0.02
N MET A 234 5.57 -0.08 -0.47
CA MET A 234 5.34 0.72 -1.66
C MET A 234 6.59 0.69 -2.54
N LEU A 235 6.48 0.16 -3.76
CA LEU A 235 7.51 0.26 -4.78
C LEU A 235 7.26 1.50 -5.65
N ALA A 236 8.34 2.18 -6.01
CA ALA A 236 8.32 3.33 -6.90
C ALA A 236 9.48 3.31 -7.88
N GLN A 237 9.26 3.82 -9.08
CA GLN A 237 10.33 4.11 -10.04
C GLN A 237 10.51 5.62 -10.24
N ALA A 238 11.77 6.02 -10.31
CA ALA A 238 12.18 7.37 -10.70
C ALA A 238 13.54 7.30 -11.41
N ASP A 239 13.67 7.95 -12.56
CA ASP A 239 14.91 8.02 -13.36
C ASP A 239 15.62 6.66 -13.56
N GLY A 240 14.86 5.61 -13.88
CA GLY A 240 15.38 4.26 -14.11
C GLY A 240 15.89 3.55 -12.85
N ARG A 241 15.61 4.08 -11.65
CA ARG A 241 15.93 3.47 -10.35
C ARG A 241 14.66 3.02 -9.66
N LEU A 242 14.80 1.99 -8.83
CA LEU A 242 13.74 1.44 -8.01
C LEU A 242 13.90 1.89 -6.55
N TYR A 243 12.79 2.21 -5.91
CA TYR A 243 12.71 2.68 -4.54
C TYR A 243 11.66 1.89 -3.76
N VAL A 244 11.87 1.79 -2.46
CA VAL A 244 10.95 1.18 -1.50
C VAL A 244 10.60 2.23 -0.45
N VAL A 245 9.32 2.39 -0.16
CA VAL A 245 8.86 3.06 1.06
C VAL A 245 8.06 2.08 1.89
N GLY A 246 8.31 2.07 3.19
CA GLY A 246 7.56 1.22 4.11
C GLY A 246 7.91 1.50 5.56
N ARG A 247 7.23 0.78 6.44
CA ARG A 247 7.44 0.85 7.88
C ARG A 247 8.59 -0.07 8.24
N TYR A 248 9.74 0.50 8.58
CA TYR A 248 10.79 -0.26 9.23
C TYR A 248 10.28 -0.77 10.58
N MET A 249 10.52 -2.04 10.88
CA MET A 249 10.26 -2.66 12.17
C MET A 249 11.59 -3.06 12.77
N GLU A 250 11.85 -2.60 13.99
CA GLU A 250 13.02 -3.07 14.74
C GLU A 250 12.92 -4.59 14.99
N PRO A 251 13.99 -5.35 14.75
CA PRO A 251 14.02 -6.78 15.04
C PRO A 251 13.68 -7.09 16.50
N LYS A 252 12.85 -8.11 16.72
CA LYS A 252 12.45 -8.61 18.05
C LYS A 252 13.55 -9.42 18.77
N SER A 253 14.72 -9.59 18.17
CA SER A 253 15.83 -10.38 18.74
C SER A 253 16.48 -9.72 19.96
N ASP A 254 16.15 -8.46 20.26
CA ASP A 254 16.51 -7.76 21.49
C ASP A 254 15.36 -7.88 22.51
N PRO A 255 15.62 -8.24 23.79
CA PRO A 255 14.61 -8.24 24.87
C PRO A 255 13.86 -6.91 25.06
N GLU A 256 14.46 -5.78 24.66
CA GLU A 256 13.81 -4.47 24.58
C GLU A 256 13.40 -4.06 23.15
N GLY A 257 13.78 -4.84 22.14
CA GLY A 257 13.52 -4.58 20.73
C GLY A 257 12.07 -4.83 20.29
N GLY A 258 11.81 -4.53 19.02
CA GLY A 258 10.45 -4.57 18.45
C GLY A 258 9.57 -3.41 18.90
N ARG A 259 10.16 -2.39 19.52
CA ARG A 259 9.47 -1.17 19.96
C ARG A 259 9.51 -0.09 18.89
N TRP A 260 10.64 0.02 18.20
CA TRP A 260 10.83 1.10 17.24
C TRP A 260 10.27 0.74 15.86
N ARG A 261 9.50 1.66 15.31
CA ARG A 261 8.96 1.64 13.97
C ARG A 261 8.80 3.05 13.42
N ASP A 262 9.26 3.26 12.21
CA ASP A 262 9.22 4.53 11.52
C ASP A 262 9.09 4.28 10.01
N THR A 263 8.61 5.28 9.28
CA THR A 263 8.46 5.18 7.83
C THR A 263 9.76 5.61 7.18
N ARG A 264 10.30 4.78 6.28
CA ARG A 264 11.57 5.07 5.60
C ARG A 264 11.46 4.92 4.10
N LEU A 265 12.25 5.74 3.40
CA LEU A 265 12.52 5.64 1.98
C LEU A 265 13.88 4.97 1.78
N TYR A 266 13.90 3.98 0.89
CA TYR A 266 15.09 3.26 0.48
C TYR A 266 15.25 3.32 -1.04
N ARG A 267 16.50 3.35 -1.51
CA ARG A 267 16.87 3.05 -2.89
C ARG A 267 17.27 1.57 -2.99
N VAL A 268 16.77 0.88 -4.02
CA VAL A 268 17.22 -0.47 -4.36
C VAL A 268 18.51 -0.34 -5.18
N GLN A 269 19.60 -0.93 -4.68
CA GLN A 269 20.89 -0.96 -5.36
C GLN A 269 20.93 -2.06 -6.42
N ASP A 270 21.94 -2.03 -7.29
CA ASP A 270 22.13 -3.02 -8.38
C ASP A 270 22.27 -4.48 -7.88
N ASN A 271 22.68 -4.67 -6.62
CA ASN A 271 22.76 -5.96 -5.95
C ASN A 271 21.48 -6.33 -5.17
N TRP A 272 20.38 -5.63 -5.43
CA TRP A 272 19.08 -5.76 -4.77
C TRP A 272 19.07 -5.43 -3.28
N GLN A 273 20.14 -4.87 -2.70
CA GLN A 273 20.13 -4.42 -1.31
C GLN A 273 19.53 -3.02 -1.17
N LEU A 274 18.89 -2.77 -0.03
CA LEU A 274 18.29 -1.48 0.27
C LEU A 274 19.29 -0.50 0.88
N GLU A 275 19.42 0.67 0.28
CA GLU A 275 20.12 1.83 0.81
C GLU A 275 19.09 2.80 1.42
N GLU A 276 19.18 3.09 2.71
CA GLU A 276 18.32 4.08 3.35
C GLU A 276 18.65 5.50 2.86
N LEU A 277 17.63 6.22 2.40
CA LEU A 277 17.76 7.61 1.99
C LEU A 277 17.17 8.58 3.02
N ALA A 278 16.02 8.26 3.59
CA ALA A 278 15.34 9.16 4.52
C ALA A 278 14.42 8.41 5.49
N VAL A 279 14.29 8.97 6.70
CA VAL A 279 13.22 8.66 7.65
C VAL A 279 12.17 9.77 7.54
N LEU A 280 10.93 9.41 7.23
CA LEU A 280 9.83 10.37 7.15
C LEU A 280 9.42 10.81 8.56
N PRO A 281 9.14 12.11 8.77
CA PRO A 281 8.87 12.61 10.11
C PRO A 281 7.49 12.16 10.62
N GLU A 282 7.37 12.20 11.94
CA GLU A 282 6.14 12.02 12.69
C GLU A 282 5.80 13.32 13.43
N PRO A 283 4.52 13.58 13.73
CA PRO A 283 4.15 14.77 14.48
C PRO A 283 4.49 14.63 15.96
N ASP A 284 4.76 15.74 16.64
CA ASP A 284 5.19 15.77 18.06
C ASP A 284 4.22 15.09 19.05
N TRP A 285 2.94 14.97 18.69
CA TRP A 285 1.92 14.32 19.51
C TRP A 285 1.87 12.80 19.32
N ALA A 286 2.52 12.26 18.28
CA ALA A 286 2.60 10.82 18.06
C ALA A 286 3.70 10.20 18.94
N PRO A 287 3.57 8.91 19.31
CA PRO A 287 4.63 8.21 20.02
C PRO A 287 5.93 8.20 19.19
N PRO A 288 7.05 8.73 19.71
CA PRO A 288 8.24 8.92 18.90
C PRO A 288 8.83 7.57 18.49
N ARG A 289 9.01 7.36 17.18
CA ARG A 289 9.46 6.11 16.56
C ARG A 289 8.68 4.88 17.05
N ALA A 290 7.45 5.05 17.52
CA ALA A 290 6.62 3.97 18.04
C ALA A 290 5.16 4.14 17.64
N GLY A 291 4.84 5.21 16.92
CA GLY A 291 3.52 5.50 16.40
C GLY A 291 3.07 4.49 15.35
N ASP A 292 1.82 4.62 14.96
CA ASP A 292 1.23 3.92 13.84
C ASP A 292 1.41 4.78 12.59
N ASN A 293 2.26 4.36 11.65
CA ASN A 293 2.71 5.18 10.53
C ASN A 293 2.95 4.37 9.24
N SER A 294 3.22 4.99 8.08
CA SER A 294 3.61 4.36 6.78
C SER A 294 2.48 4.22 5.77
N TYR A 295 2.44 3.11 5.01
CA TYR A 295 1.55 2.81 3.90
C TYR A 295 1.51 3.96 2.91
N ALA A 296 2.68 4.22 2.33
CA ALA A 296 2.88 5.37 1.49
C ALA A 296 2.25 5.20 0.10
N GLY A 297 1.89 6.33 -0.50
CA GLY A 297 1.70 6.48 -1.94
C GLY A 297 2.72 7.45 -2.50
N TYR A 298 3.08 7.32 -3.77
CA TYR A 298 4.06 8.20 -4.40
C TYR A 298 3.57 8.81 -5.71
N TYR A 299 4.24 9.88 -6.11
CA TYR A 299 4.26 10.34 -7.48
C TYR A 299 5.62 10.94 -7.81
N TYR A 300 6.20 10.58 -8.96
CA TYR A 300 7.48 11.13 -9.39
C TYR A 300 7.27 12.41 -10.21
N LEU A 301 7.81 13.54 -9.74
CA LEU A 301 7.64 14.86 -10.37
C LEU A 301 8.63 15.10 -11.53
N GLY A 302 9.69 14.31 -11.62
CA GLY A 302 10.83 14.60 -12.51
C GLY A 302 12.00 15.21 -11.75
N ASP A 303 13.16 15.28 -12.42
CA ASP A 303 14.40 15.89 -11.92
C ASP A 303 14.87 15.42 -10.53
N GLY A 304 14.55 14.17 -10.18
CA GLY A 304 14.88 13.56 -8.90
C GLY A 304 13.96 13.95 -7.74
N GLU A 305 12.82 14.59 -8.01
CA GLU A 305 11.84 14.96 -6.98
C GLU A 305 10.68 13.96 -6.93
N MET A 306 10.43 13.37 -5.76
CA MET A 306 9.33 12.45 -5.51
C MET A 306 8.41 13.00 -4.43
N LEU A 307 7.10 12.99 -4.71
CA LEU A 307 6.08 13.20 -3.70
C LEU A 307 5.79 11.89 -2.98
N LEU A 308 5.70 11.95 -1.65
CA LEU A 308 5.32 10.84 -0.80
C LEU A 308 4.17 11.25 0.10
N SER A 309 3.06 10.53 0.01
CA SER A 309 1.99 10.56 1.02
C SER A 309 2.22 9.44 2.02
N TRP A 310 1.91 9.67 3.30
CA TRP A 310 1.89 8.62 4.33
C TRP A 310 0.96 9.05 5.47
N TYR A 311 0.64 8.12 6.37
CA TYR A 311 0.01 8.48 7.63
C TYR A 311 0.97 8.36 8.80
N SER A 312 0.71 9.09 9.89
CA SER A 312 1.41 8.93 11.15
C SER A 312 0.53 9.32 12.34
N GLY A 313 0.61 8.58 13.44
CA GLY A 313 -0.14 8.85 14.66
C GLY A 313 -0.15 7.73 15.70
N ASN A 314 -1.30 7.49 16.31
CA ASN A 314 -1.54 6.50 17.36
C ASN A 314 -2.64 5.51 16.92
N SER A 315 -2.38 4.21 17.06
CA SER A 315 -3.29 3.16 16.59
C SER A 315 -4.67 3.17 17.26
N GLU A 316 -4.77 3.62 18.51
CA GLU A 316 -6.00 3.58 19.31
C GLU A 316 -6.82 4.87 19.23
N ALA A 317 -6.30 5.90 18.57
CA ALA A 317 -6.92 7.21 18.53
C ALA A 317 -6.77 7.87 17.16
N ARG A 318 -5.83 8.80 17.03
CA ARG A 318 -5.71 9.70 15.89
C ARG A 318 -4.52 9.33 15.02
N ALA A 319 -4.73 9.40 13.71
CA ALA A 319 -3.68 9.42 12.72
C ALA A 319 -4.03 10.44 11.64
N ASP A 320 -3.03 11.21 11.22
CA ASP A 320 -3.17 12.25 10.22
C ASP A 320 -2.46 11.86 8.93
N ILE A 321 -2.86 12.50 7.82
CA ILE A 321 -2.26 12.28 6.52
C ILE A 321 -1.23 13.37 6.24
N PHE A 322 -0.06 12.96 5.81
CA PHE A 322 1.07 13.82 5.50
C PHE A 322 1.48 13.66 4.04
N LEU A 323 2.10 14.72 3.52
CA LEU A 323 2.71 14.78 2.20
C LEU A 323 4.10 15.39 2.33
N ALA A 324 5.05 14.89 1.56
CA ALA A 324 6.38 15.46 1.45
C ALA A 324 6.85 15.47 0.00
N SER A 325 7.70 16.43 -0.33
CA SER A 325 8.62 16.34 -1.46
C SER A 325 9.98 15.88 -0.95
N VAL A 326 10.58 14.93 -1.67
CA VAL A 326 11.87 14.32 -1.33
C VAL A 326 12.77 14.26 -2.57
N ASP A 327 14.03 14.64 -2.41
CA ASP A 327 15.10 14.47 -3.40
C ASP A 327 15.66 13.04 -3.34
N VAL A 328 15.46 12.29 -4.43
CA VAL A 328 15.81 10.87 -4.56
C VAL A 328 17.09 10.59 -5.37
N ARG A 329 17.88 11.64 -5.68
CA ARG A 329 19.14 11.51 -6.44
C ARG A 329 20.28 10.84 -5.68
#